data_AF-Q2NWM3-F1
#
_entry.id   AF-Q2NWM3-F1
#
_cell.length_a   1.000
_cell.length_b   1.000
_cell.length_c   1.000
_cell.angle_alpha   90.00
_cell.angle_beta   90.00
_cell.angle_gamma   90.00
#
_symmetry.space_group_name_H-M   'P 1'
#
loop_
_entity.id
_entity.type
_entity.pdbx_description
1 polymer ?
#
loop_
_entity_poly.entity_id
_entity_poly.type
_entity_poly.pdbx_seq_one_letter_code
_entity_poly.pdbx_strand_id
1 'polypeptide(L)'
;MQQLIARIERHKAGESVGIFSVCSAHPWVIRAALAQAVRRGEPVLIEATSNQVNQFGGYTGMTPAQFRDAVWHQANECGLPRYRVWLGGDHLGPNAWQDRPVAEAMALTETLIDDYVAVGFRKIHLDCSMRCQDDSAQLDYGQLSQRAARLCAVVERCWRLDGGEPPVCIIGTEVPVPGGAHEALDGLAMTTPQAVEQTLSTHRQAWRAAGLEAVWPRVIELVVQPGVEFDHQSVERYRPERDAALSRFIEQWPHMVYEAHSTDYQSPQMYQELVRDHFDILKVGPAHCVKRYLRWTALSGNGKASIARPTFAPPWSR
;
A
#
# COMPACT_ATOMS: atom_id res chain seq x y z
N MET A 1 13.20 -5.78 4.29
CA MET A 1 12.75 -4.38 4.24
C MET A 1 13.29 -3.57 5.42
N GLN A 2 14.60 -3.64 5.71
CA GLN A 2 15.16 -3.01 6.91
C GLN A 2 15.04 -1.48 6.90
N GLN A 3 15.21 -0.86 5.72
CA GLN A 3 15.09 0.59 5.58
C GLN A 3 13.67 1.11 5.80
N LEU A 4 12.63 0.30 5.49
CA LEU A 4 11.25 0.66 5.78
C LEU A 4 10.96 0.53 7.27
N ILE A 5 11.43 -0.55 7.92
CA ILE A 5 11.34 -0.71 9.38
C ILE A 5 12.04 0.45 10.10
N ALA A 6 13.27 0.79 9.69
CA ALA A 6 14.01 1.92 10.27
C ALA A 6 13.31 3.27 10.06
N ARG A 7 12.55 3.43 8.97
CA ARG A 7 11.70 4.62 8.76
C ARG A 7 10.58 4.66 9.80
N ILE A 8 9.89 3.56 10.02
CA ILE A 8 8.84 3.46 11.05
C ILE A 8 9.44 3.72 12.44
N GLU A 9 10.59 3.14 12.76
CA GLU A 9 11.28 3.40 14.05
C GLU A 9 11.56 4.89 14.26
N ARG A 10 12.04 5.59 13.22
CA ARG A 10 12.24 7.04 13.26
C ARG A 10 10.93 7.81 13.46
N HIS A 11 9.86 7.39 12.78
CA HIS A 11 8.55 7.98 12.96
C HIS A 11 8.02 7.81 14.39
N LYS A 12 8.13 6.59 14.94
CA LYS A 12 7.75 6.30 16.32
C LYS A 12 8.64 7.02 17.35
N ALA A 13 9.85 7.44 16.96
CA ALA A 13 10.71 8.31 17.75
C ALA A 13 10.34 9.82 17.64
N GLY A 14 9.27 10.17 16.92
CA GLY A 14 8.74 11.53 16.80
C GLY A 14 9.23 12.31 15.58
N GLU A 15 9.97 11.69 14.66
CA GLU A 15 10.33 12.33 13.40
C GLU A 15 9.15 12.31 12.43
N SER A 16 8.84 13.43 11.77
CA SER A 16 7.78 13.47 10.76
C SER A 16 8.27 12.84 9.45
N VAL A 17 8.17 11.52 9.32
CA VAL A 17 8.74 10.76 8.20
C VAL A 17 7.79 9.69 7.65
N GLY A 18 7.06 10.04 6.60
CA GLY A 18 6.23 9.10 5.82
C GLY A 18 6.82 8.75 4.45
N ILE A 19 6.22 7.81 3.74
CA ILE A 19 6.54 7.45 2.36
C ILE A 19 5.25 7.32 1.53
N PHE A 20 5.32 7.76 0.28
CA PHE A 20 4.24 7.50 -0.67
C PHE A 20 4.40 6.11 -1.27
N SER A 21 3.31 5.36 -1.28
CA SER A 21 3.20 4.09 -1.99
C SER A 21 2.51 4.33 -3.33
N VAL A 22 3.25 4.10 -4.42
CA VAL A 22 2.75 4.34 -5.80
C VAL A 22 2.08 3.07 -6.31
N CYS A 23 0.75 3.03 -6.23
CA CYS A 23 -0.09 1.92 -6.67
C CYS A 23 -0.52 2.11 -8.14
N SER A 24 0.41 1.99 -9.09
CA SER A 24 0.12 2.17 -10.51
C SER A 24 0.94 1.27 -11.40
N ALA A 25 0.28 0.61 -12.35
CA ALA A 25 0.93 -0.12 -13.42
C ALA A 25 1.24 0.74 -14.66
N HIS A 26 0.87 2.02 -14.67
CA HIS A 26 1.04 2.86 -15.85
C HIS A 26 2.53 3.26 -16.04
N PRO A 27 3.17 2.97 -17.19
CA PRO A 27 4.60 3.20 -17.39
C PRO A 27 5.06 4.64 -17.11
N TRP A 28 4.27 5.65 -17.46
CA TRP A 28 4.62 7.05 -17.19
C TRP A 28 4.52 7.45 -15.71
N VAL A 29 3.62 6.81 -14.94
CA VAL A 29 3.48 7.07 -13.50
C VAL A 29 4.69 6.51 -12.77
N ILE A 30 5.04 5.25 -13.08
CA ILE A 30 6.23 4.58 -12.55
C ILE A 30 7.49 5.39 -12.88
N ARG A 31 7.69 5.79 -14.15
CA ARG A 31 8.83 6.60 -14.56
C ARG A 31 8.90 7.94 -13.82
N ALA A 32 7.78 8.59 -13.58
CA ALA A 32 7.74 9.85 -12.85
C ALA A 32 8.10 9.66 -11.36
N ALA A 33 7.63 8.59 -10.73
CA ALA A 33 7.99 8.22 -9.36
C ALA A 33 9.49 7.92 -9.23
N LEU A 34 10.05 7.14 -10.17
CA LEU A 34 11.48 6.85 -10.25
C LEU A 34 12.31 8.12 -10.41
N ALA A 35 11.95 8.99 -11.36
CA ALA A 35 12.64 10.25 -11.57
C ALA A 35 12.58 11.18 -10.34
N GLN A 36 11.48 11.14 -9.58
CA GLN A 36 11.35 11.88 -8.32
C GLN A 36 12.29 11.32 -7.25
N ALA A 37 12.36 10.01 -7.10
CA ALA A 37 13.24 9.34 -6.14
C ALA A 37 14.72 9.67 -6.42
N VAL A 38 15.12 9.69 -7.70
CA VAL A 38 16.46 10.15 -8.12
C VAL A 38 16.71 11.59 -7.68
N ARG A 39 15.79 12.52 -7.96
CA ARG A 39 15.94 13.94 -7.58
C ARG A 39 16.08 14.15 -6.08
N ARG A 40 15.41 13.33 -5.27
CA ARG A 40 15.42 13.44 -3.80
C ARG A 40 16.52 12.63 -3.13
N GLY A 41 17.14 11.69 -3.86
CA GLY A 41 18.05 10.73 -3.26
C GLY A 41 17.36 9.79 -2.27
N GLU A 42 16.05 9.55 -2.44
CA GLU A 42 15.19 8.73 -1.58
C GLU A 42 14.85 7.39 -2.27
N PRO A 43 14.46 6.35 -1.51
CA PRO A 43 13.85 5.16 -2.09
C PRO A 43 12.45 5.46 -2.65
N VAL A 44 11.97 4.60 -3.55
CA VAL A 44 10.60 4.61 -4.06
C VAL A 44 9.90 3.31 -3.69
N LEU A 45 8.65 3.40 -3.24
CA LEU A 45 7.76 2.26 -3.04
C LEU A 45 6.76 2.21 -4.19
N ILE A 46 6.75 1.10 -4.93
CA ILE A 46 5.84 0.83 -6.04
C ILE A 46 5.08 -0.45 -5.71
N GLU A 47 3.76 -0.38 -5.73
CA GLU A 47 2.90 -1.52 -5.44
C GLU A 47 2.02 -1.89 -6.63
N ALA A 48 1.70 -3.19 -6.72
CA ALA A 48 0.78 -3.74 -7.71
C ALA A 48 -0.31 -4.57 -7.02
N THR A 49 -1.56 -4.36 -7.41
CA THR A 49 -2.71 -5.13 -6.90
C THR A 49 -2.82 -6.50 -7.58
N SER A 50 -3.50 -7.45 -6.93
CA SER A 50 -3.82 -8.76 -7.52
C SER A 50 -4.60 -8.69 -8.84
N ASN A 51 -5.40 -7.64 -9.03
CA ASN A 51 -6.15 -7.41 -10.27
C ASN A 51 -5.23 -6.88 -11.39
N GLN A 52 -4.24 -6.07 -11.04
CA GLN A 52 -3.25 -5.54 -11.99
C GLN A 52 -2.34 -6.65 -12.51
N VAL A 53 -1.71 -7.35 -11.57
CA VAL A 53 -0.59 -8.27 -11.82
C VAL A 53 -0.86 -9.54 -11.03
N ASN A 54 -0.93 -10.67 -11.72
CA ASN A 54 -1.08 -11.99 -11.10
C ASN A 54 -0.49 -13.08 -11.98
N GLN A 55 -0.54 -14.33 -11.54
CA GLN A 55 0.02 -15.48 -12.25
C GLN A 55 -0.54 -15.67 -13.68
N PHE A 56 -1.69 -15.07 -13.99
CA PHE A 56 -2.34 -15.10 -15.30
C PHE A 56 -2.21 -13.78 -16.08
N GLY A 57 -1.50 -12.79 -15.54
CA GLY A 57 -1.28 -11.49 -16.16
C GLY A 57 -2.16 -10.36 -15.63
N GLY A 58 -3.22 -10.66 -14.87
CA GLY A 58 -4.22 -9.65 -14.48
C GLY A 58 -4.76 -8.86 -15.67
N TYR A 59 -5.23 -7.63 -15.43
CA TYR A 59 -5.65 -6.75 -16.54
C TYR A 59 -4.48 -6.09 -17.27
N THR A 60 -3.27 -6.14 -16.71
CA THR A 60 -2.07 -5.56 -17.36
C THR A 60 -1.41 -6.50 -18.36
N GLY A 61 -1.76 -7.79 -18.32
CA GLY A 61 -1.07 -8.85 -19.06
C GLY A 61 0.31 -9.20 -18.50
N MET A 62 0.65 -8.76 -17.27
CA MET A 62 1.95 -8.97 -16.64
C MET A 62 1.87 -9.93 -15.45
N THR A 63 2.80 -10.88 -15.41
CA THR A 63 3.12 -11.64 -14.18
C THR A 63 3.94 -10.78 -13.21
N PRO A 64 4.07 -11.16 -11.92
CA PRO A 64 4.91 -10.43 -10.96
C PRO A 64 6.36 -10.25 -11.42
N ALA A 65 6.93 -11.29 -12.06
CA ALA A 65 8.27 -11.22 -12.66
C ALA A 65 8.37 -10.14 -13.75
N GLN A 66 7.39 -10.13 -14.67
CA GLN A 66 7.34 -9.17 -15.78
C GLN A 66 7.15 -7.74 -15.27
N PHE A 67 6.30 -7.53 -14.26
CA PHE A 67 6.12 -6.23 -13.64
C PHE A 67 7.40 -5.72 -13.00
N ARG A 68 8.08 -6.56 -12.19
CA ARG A 68 9.38 -6.22 -11.60
C ARG A 68 10.40 -5.84 -12.66
N ASP A 69 10.53 -6.64 -13.72
CA ASP A 69 11.52 -6.40 -14.77
C ASP A 69 11.22 -5.12 -15.54
N ALA A 70 9.94 -4.80 -15.78
CA ALA A 70 9.52 -3.53 -16.37
C ALA A 70 9.89 -2.33 -15.47
N VAL A 71 9.65 -2.42 -14.16
CA VAL A 71 10.05 -1.36 -13.21
C VAL A 71 11.57 -1.22 -13.15
N TRP A 72 12.32 -2.33 -13.10
CA TRP A 72 13.78 -2.31 -13.09
C TRP A 72 14.38 -1.75 -14.36
N HIS A 73 13.79 -2.03 -15.52
CA HIS A 73 14.20 -1.43 -16.78
C HIS A 73 14.11 0.10 -16.69
N GLN A 74 12.95 0.63 -16.28
CA GLN A 74 12.76 2.07 -16.12
C GLN A 74 13.68 2.67 -15.04
N ALA A 75 13.93 1.94 -13.94
CA ALA A 75 14.84 2.40 -12.89
C ALA A 75 16.26 2.59 -13.44
N ASN A 76 16.75 1.65 -14.27
CA ASN A 76 18.07 1.76 -14.91
C ASN A 76 18.09 2.96 -15.88
N GLU A 77 17.04 3.18 -16.68
CA GLU A 77 16.93 4.34 -17.57
C GLU A 77 16.91 5.68 -16.82
N CYS A 78 16.31 5.71 -15.63
CA CYS A 78 16.30 6.89 -14.76
C CYS A 78 17.58 7.05 -13.94
N GLY A 79 18.47 6.06 -13.91
CA GLY A 79 19.67 6.06 -13.08
C GLY A 79 19.40 5.83 -11.59
N LEU A 80 18.28 5.20 -11.23
CA LEU A 80 17.98 4.81 -9.84
C LEU A 80 18.51 3.39 -9.57
N PRO A 81 19.41 3.18 -8.59
CA PRO A 81 19.86 1.84 -8.23
C PRO A 81 18.71 0.95 -7.78
N ARG A 82 18.68 -0.31 -8.23
CA ARG A 82 17.57 -1.24 -7.98
C ARG A 82 17.26 -1.45 -6.50
N TYR A 83 18.26 -1.41 -5.62
CA TYR A 83 18.06 -1.55 -4.16
C TYR A 83 17.27 -0.39 -3.52
N ARG A 84 17.10 0.73 -4.24
CA ARG A 84 16.24 1.86 -3.85
C ARG A 84 14.82 1.75 -4.40
N VAL A 85 14.51 0.70 -5.16
CA VAL A 85 13.16 0.40 -5.63
C VAL A 85 12.58 -0.69 -4.75
N TRP A 86 11.61 -0.31 -3.93
CA TRP A 86 10.87 -1.24 -3.08
C TRP A 86 9.59 -1.65 -3.79
N LEU A 87 9.37 -2.97 -3.87
CA LEU A 87 8.20 -3.55 -4.51
C LEU A 87 7.27 -4.13 -3.47
N GLY A 88 5.98 -3.78 -3.56
CA GLY A 88 4.93 -4.30 -2.70
C GLY A 88 3.74 -4.87 -3.46
N GLY A 89 3.06 -5.82 -2.80
CA GLY A 89 1.80 -6.37 -3.27
C GLY A 89 0.66 -5.78 -2.47
N ASP A 90 -0.33 -5.26 -3.18
CA ASP A 90 -1.47 -4.57 -2.59
C ASP A 90 -2.74 -5.42 -2.65
N HIS A 91 -3.47 -5.49 -1.55
CA HIS A 91 -4.65 -6.35 -1.34
C HIS A 91 -4.44 -7.78 -1.85
N LEU A 92 -3.32 -8.42 -1.47
CA LEU A 92 -3.07 -9.80 -1.84
C LEU A 92 -3.99 -10.71 -1.03
N GLY A 93 -5.00 -11.21 -1.72
CA GLY A 93 -6.17 -11.85 -1.17
C GLY A 93 -7.02 -12.53 -2.25
N PRO A 94 -8.16 -13.11 -1.86
CA PRO A 94 -9.09 -13.74 -2.81
C PRO A 94 -9.83 -12.73 -3.71
N ASN A 95 -9.47 -11.44 -3.67
CA ASN A 95 -10.14 -10.35 -4.40
C ASN A 95 -10.33 -10.62 -5.90
N ALA A 96 -9.31 -11.19 -6.56
CA ALA A 96 -9.35 -11.50 -8.00
C ALA A 96 -10.21 -12.73 -8.35
N TRP A 97 -10.66 -13.49 -7.35
CA TRP A 97 -11.35 -14.78 -7.51
C TRP A 97 -12.56 -14.91 -6.58
N GLN A 98 -13.23 -13.79 -6.29
CA GLN A 98 -14.44 -13.75 -5.44
C GLN A 98 -15.60 -14.59 -6.00
N ASP A 99 -15.61 -14.83 -7.31
CA ASP A 99 -16.59 -15.65 -8.01
C ASP A 99 -16.38 -17.17 -7.81
N ARG A 100 -15.30 -17.58 -7.14
CA ARG A 100 -14.94 -18.98 -6.88
C ARG A 100 -15.19 -19.39 -5.43
N PRO A 101 -15.29 -20.69 -5.12
CA PRO A 101 -15.32 -21.17 -3.75
C PRO A 101 -14.05 -20.79 -2.97
N VAL A 102 -14.17 -20.58 -1.66
CA VAL A 102 -13.09 -20.15 -0.76
C VAL A 102 -11.84 -21.02 -0.93
N ALA A 103 -12.02 -22.34 -0.99
CA ALA A 103 -10.89 -23.26 -1.10
C ALA A 103 -10.06 -23.02 -2.37
N GLU A 104 -10.73 -22.76 -3.50
CA GLU A 104 -10.09 -22.50 -4.79
C GLU A 104 -9.49 -21.10 -4.84
N ALA A 105 -10.24 -20.08 -4.42
CA ALA A 105 -9.77 -18.70 -4.38
C ALA A 105 -8.52 -18.55 -3.49
N MET A 106 -8.50 -19.21 -2.33
CA MET A 106 -7.32 -19.22 -1.45
C MET A 106 -6.13 -19.94 -2.08
N ALA A 107 -6.32 -21.08 -2.77
CA ALA A 107 -5.23 -21.77 -3.45
C ALA A 107 -4.60 -20.93 -4.59
N LEU A 108 -5.43 -20.18 -5.33
CA LEU A 108 -4.96 -19.23 -6.33
C LEU A 108 -4.22 -18.05 -5.69
N THR A 109 -4.69 -17.58 -4.53
CA THR A 109 -4.03 -16.51 -3.76
C THR A 109 -2.69 -16.95 -3.17
N GLU A 110 -2.56 -18.21 -2.75
CA GLU A 110 -1.26 -18.75 -2.31
C GLU A 110 -0.24 -18.75 -3.46
N THR A 111 -0.65 -19.18 -4.66
CA THR A 111 0.19 -19.12 -5.87
C THR A 111 0.58 -17.67 -6.20
N LEU A 112 -0.37 -16.73 -6.09
CA LEU A 112 -0.10 -15.31 -6.29
C LEU A 112 0.98 -14.78 -5.34
N ILE A 113 0.86 -15.10 -4.05
CA ILE A 113 1.83 -14.66 -3.05
C ILE A 113 3.20 -15.28 -3.29
N ASP A 114 3.24 -16.56 -3.65
CA ASP A 114 4.47 -17.24 -4.03
C ASP A 114 5.17 -16.51 -5.18
N ASP A 115 4.45 -16.23 -6.27
CA ASP A 115 4.99 -15.51 -7.44
C ASP A 115 5.50 -14.10 -7.08
N TYR A 116 4.81 -13.38 -6.19
CA TYR A 116 5.25 -12.06 -5.72
C TYR A 116 6.53 -12.17 -4.87
N VAL A 117 6.57 -13.06 -3.89
CA VAL A 117 7.71 -13.20 -2.98
C VAL A 117 8.93 -13.74 -3.73
N ALA A 118 8.76 -14.71 -4.62
CA ALA A 118 9.83 -15.33 -5.38
C ALA A 118 10.62 -14.34 -6.25
N VAL A 119 9.93 -13.31 -6.77
CA VAL A 119 10.57 -12.34 -7.66
C VAL A 119 11.11 -11.11 -6.93
N GLY A 120 10.95 -10.99 -5.61
CA GLY A 120 11.56 -9.92 -4.83
C GLY A 120 10.61 -8.88 -4.26
N PHE A 121 9.29 -9.11 -4.30
CA PHE A 121 8.35 -8.26 -3.54
C PHE A 121 8.53 -8.54 -2.06
N ARG A 122 8.62 -7.48 -1.26
CA ARG A 122 8.95 -7.59 0.17
C ARG A 122 8.04 -6.77 1.08
N LYS A 123 7.12 -5.97 0.54
CA LYS A 123 6.01 -5.38 1.28
C LYS A 123 4.73 -6.11 0.87
N ILE A 124 4.09 -6.86 1.76
CA ILE A 124 2.98 -7.76 1.40
C ILE A 124 1.73 -7.40 2.20
N HIS A 125 0.73 -6.81 1.54
CA HIS A 125 -0.58 -6.54 2.11
C HIS A 125 -1.46 -7.79 2.01
N LEU A 126 -1.75 -8.40 3.16
CA LEU A 126 -2.59 -9.58 3.30
C LEU A 126 -4.03 -9.16 3.62
N ASP A 127 -4.85 -9.01 2.59
CA ASP A 127 -6.25 -8.63 2.73
C ASP A 127 -7.16 -9.79 2.36
N CYS A 128 -7.85 -10.38 3.33
CA CYS A 128 -8.80 -11.48 3.12
C CYS A 128 -10.25 -11.06 3.36
N SER A 129 -10.54 -9.76 3.35
CA SER A 129 -11.86 -9.17 3.64
C SER A 129 -12.92 -9.43 2.57
N MET A 130 -12.50 -9.72 1.33
CA MET A 130 -13.39 -10.00 0.23
C MET A 130 -14.04 -11.38 0.37
N ARG A 131 -15.33 -11.45 0.03
CA ARG A 131 -16.13 -12.66 0.08
C ARG A 131 -15.91 -13.51 -1.17
N CYS A 132 -15.84 -14.82 -0.97
CA CYS A 132 -15.88 -15.82 -2.04
C CYS A 132 -17.32 -16.33 -2.26
N GLN A 133 -17.50 -17.19 -3.26
CA GLN A 133 -18.82 -17.67 -3.71
C GLN A 133 -19.64 -18.36 -2.59
N ASP A 134 -18.99 -19.16 -1.76
CA ASP A 134 -19.59 -19.96 -0.68
C ASP A 134 -19.44 -19.32 0.70
N ASP A 135 -19.01 -18.05 0.77
CA ASP A 135 -18.96 -17.30 2.01
C ASP A 135 -20.33 -16.87 2.53
N SER A 136 -20.46 -16.83 3.85
CA SER A 136 -21.57 -16.18 4.52
C SER A 136 -21.71 -14.71 4.11
N ALA A 137 -22.90 -14.14 4.32
CA ALA A 137 -23.20 -12.74 3.99
C ALA A 137 -22.22 -11.75 4.62
N GLN A 138 -21.73 -12.08 5.81
CA GLN A 138 -20.72 -11.34 6.55
C GLN A 138 -19.60 -12.30 6.95
N LEU A 139 -18.36 -11.86 6.78
CA LEU A 139 -17.17 -12.54 7.29
C LEU A 139 -16.88 -12.02 8.69
N ASP A 140 -16.65 -12.93 9.63
CA ASP A 140 -16.20 -12.53 10.96
C ASP A 140 -14.67 -12.34 11.02
N TYR A 141 -14.21 -11.58 12.01
CA TYR A 141 -12.78 -11.30 12.20
C TYR A 141 -11.92 -12.58 12.37
N GLY A 142 -12.49 -13.67 12.88
CA GLY A 142 -11.81 -14.95 13.02
C GLY A 142 -11.52 -15.59 11.66
N GLN A 143 -12.51 -15.63 10.77
CA GLN A 143 -12.35 -16.12 9.40
C GLN A 143 -11.31 -15.29 8.63
N LEU A 144 -11.41 -13.96 8.72
CA LEU A 144 -10.48 -13.04 8.08
C LEU A 144 -9.03 -13.27 8.54
N SER A 145 -8.82 -13.29 9.85
CA SER A 145 -7.49 -13.48 10.44
C SER A 145 -6.90 -14.86 10.16
N GLN A 146 -7.71 -15.91 10.12
CA GLN A 146 -7.26 -17.27 9.76
C GLN A 146 -6.80 -17.34 8.30
N ARG A 147 -7.53 -16.72 7.37
CA ARG A 147 -7.11 -16.63 5.96
C ARG A 147 -5.81 -15.85 5.83
N ALA A 148 -5.71 -14.69 6.48
CA ALA A 148 -4.48 -13.89 6.46
C ALA A 148 -3.28 -14.65 7.06
N ALA A 149 -3.47 -15.40 8.15
CA ALA A 149 -2.41 -16.22 8.75
C ALA A 149 -1.96 -17.35 7.80
N ARG A 150 -2.90 -17.99 7.11
CA ARG A 150 -2.61 -19.00 6.07
C ARG A 150 -1.75 -18.41 4.95
N LEU A 151 -2.09 -17.23 4.46
CA LEU A 151 -1.32 -16.53 3.44
C LEU A 151 0.06 -16.07 3.95
N CYS A 152 0.15 -15.61 5.20
CA CYS A 152 1.43 -15.26 5.83
C CYS A 152 2.38 -16.47 5.95
N ALA A 153 1.84 -17.66 6.22
CA ALA A 153 2.64 -18.88 6.20
C ALA A 153 3.26 -19.16 4.82
N VAL A 154 2.54 -18.83 3.73
CA VAL A 154 3.09 -18.90 2.37
C VAL A 154 4.19 -17.86 2.18
N VAL A 155 3.97 -16.60 2.55
CA VAL A 155 5.01 -15.55 2.50
C VAL A 155 6.31 -16.03 3.15
N GLU A 156 6.21 -16.58 4.37
CA GLU A 156 7.37 -17.07 5.12
C GLU A 156 8.06 -18.27 4.48
N ARG A 157 7.27 -19.23 3.98
CA ARG A 157 7.80 -20.42 3.33
C ARG A 157 8.58 -20.03 2.07
N CYS A 158 7.97 -19.23 1.20
CA CYS A 158 8.55 -18.79 -0.07
C CYS A 158 9.82 -17.95 0.19
N TRP A 159 9.75 -16.98 1.09
CA TRP A 159 10.93 -16.18 1.45
C TRP A 159 12.09 -17.03 1.99
N ARG A 160 11.83 -18.06 2.80
CA ARG A 160 12.91 -18.94 3.30
C ARG A 160 13.57 -19.78 2.20
N LEU A 161 12.85 -20.05 1.11
CA LEU A 161 13.39 -20.75 -0.06
C LEU A 161 14.25 -19.82 -0.92
N ASP A 162 13.75 -18.60 -1.20
CA ASP A 162 14.40 -17.67 -2.13
C ASP A 162 15.45 -16.77 -1.47
N GLY A 163 15.34 -16.57 -0.16
CA GLY A 163 16.20 -15.71 0.64
C GLY A 163 16.03 -14.20 0.36
N GLY A 164 17.12 -13.47 0.58
CA GLY A 164 17.12 -12.00 0.58
C GLY A 164 16.51 -11.40 1.85
N GLU A 165 16.22 -10.10 1.83
CA GLU A 165 15.67 -9.44 3.02
C GLU A 165 14.31 -10.02 3.42
N PRO A 166 14.02 -10.16 4.73
CA PRO A 166 12.70 -10.56 5.21
C PRO A 166 11.58 -9.65 4.69
N PRO A 167 10.46 -10.22 4.20
CA PRO A 167 9.26 -9.45 3.89
C PRO A 167 8.66 -8.83 5.14
N VAL A 168 7.95 -7.72 4.97
CA VAL A 168 7.06 -7.13 5.97
C VAL A 168 5.63 -7.32 5.52
N CYS A 169 4.74 -7.52 6.49
CA CYS A 169 3.33 -7.77 6.26
C CYS A 169 2.49 -6.58 6.71
N ILE A 170 1.40 -6.39 5.99
CA ILE A 170 0.35 -5.41 6.27
C ILE A 170 -0.93 -6.20 6.36
N ILE A 171 -1.79 -5.83 7.30
CA ILE A 171 -3.08 -6.47 7.53
C ILE A 171 -4.17 -5.41 7.58
N GLY A 172 -5.41 -5.87 7.70
CA GLY A 172 -6.57 -4.99 7.71
C GLY A 172 -7.06 -4.69 6.31
N THR A 173 -8.07 -3.84 6.27
CA THR A 173 -8.68 -3.35 5.04
C THR A 173 -9.43 -2.08 5.42
N GLU A 174 -9.59 -1.18 4.47
CA GLU A 174 -10.46 -0.04 4.57
C GLU A 174 -11.90 -0.52 4.28
N VAL A 175 -12.76 -0.49 5.31
CA VAL A 175 -14.17 -0.84 5.17
C VAL A 175 -14.99 0.46 5.20
N PRO A 176 -15.79 0.76 4.17
CA PRO A 176 -16.01 -0.03 2.95
C PRO A 176 -14.85 0.06 1.93
N VAL A 177 -14.72 -0.97 1.08
CA VAL A 177 -13.67 -1.10 0.05
C VAL A 177 -13.70 0.11 -0.93
N PRO A 178 -12.56 0.72 -1.32
CA PRO A 178 -12.48 1.91 -2.16
C PRO A 178 -12.83 1.61 -3.60
N GLY A 179 -13.36 2.62 -4.28
CA GLY A 179 -13.76 2.53 -5.70
C GLY A 179 -15.15 1.90 -5.93
N GLY A 180 -15.90 1.60 -4.86
CA GLY A 180 -17.28 1.10 -4.90
C GLY A 180 -18.38 2.16 -4.76
N ALA A 181 -18.05 3.45 -4.66
CA ALA A 181 -19.04 4.52 -4.51
C ALA A 181 -19.74 4.81 -5.85
N HIS A 182 -20.71 3.97 -6.23
CA HIS A 182 -21.84 4.41 -7.06
C HIS A 182 -22.88 5.18 -6.23
N GLU A 183 -22.70 5.27 -4.91
CA GLU A 183 -23.51 6.04 -3.99
C GLU A 183 -22.70 7.24 -3.46
N ALA A 184 -23.37 8.38 -3.26
CA ALA A 184 -22.74 9.63 -2.84
C ALA A 184 -21.85 9.45 -1.59
N LEU A 185 -20.78 10.25 -1.46
CA LEU A 185 -19.84 10.27 -0.30
C LEU A 185 -20.49 10.57 1.08
N ASP A 186 -21.81 10.56 1.21
CA ASP A 186 -22.52 10.73 2.46
C ASP A 186 -22.35 9.48 3.35
N GLY A 187 -21.51 9.60 4.38
CA GLY A 187 -21.42 8.60 5.45
C GLY A 187 -20.19 7.68 5.41
N LEU A 188 -19.03 8.16 4.96
CA LEU A 188 -17.77 7.42 5.09
C LEU A 188 -17.50 7.09 6.57
N ALA A 189 -17.67 5.81 6.94
CA ALA A 189 -17.46 5.33 8.28
C ALA A 189 -15.96 5.25 8.57
N MET A 190 -15.49 6.09 9.48
CA MET A 190 -14.10 6.06 9.93
C MET A 190 -13.85 4.83 10.80
N THR A 191 -12.65 4.27 10.70
CA THR A 191 -12.27 3.14 11.55
C THR A 191 -12.19 3.58 13.01
N THR A 192 -12.78 2.81 13.91
CA THR A 192 -12.73 3.09 15.35
C THR A 192 -11.53 2.39 16.00
N PRO A 193 -11.00 2.92 17.11
CA PRO A 193 -9.97 2.24 17.91
C PRO A 193 -10.38 0.82 18.34
N GLN A 194 -11.66 0.60 18.62
CA GLN A 194 -12.18 -0.71 18.99
C GLN A 194 -12.11 -1.71 17.83
N ALA A 195 -12.42 -1.27 16.59
CA ALA A 195 -12.27 -2.10 15.40
C ALA A 195 -10.79 -2.45 15.15
N VAL A 196 -9.87 -1.48 15.36
CA VAL A 196 -8.43 -1.73 15.31
C VAL A 196 -8.01 -2.79 16.34
N GLU A 197 -8.42 -2.63 17.60
CA GLU A 197 -8.10 -3.59 18.66
C GLU A 197 -8.61 -5.00 18.32
N GLN A 198 -9.83 -5.10 17.79
CA GLN A 198 -10.42 -6.36 17.38
C GLN A 198 -9.65 -7.00 16.22
N THR A 199 -9.27 -6.22 15.21
CA THR A 199 -8.43 -6.70 14.09
C THR A 199 -7.09 -7.21 14.59
N LEU A 200 -6.38 -6.42 15.40
CA LEU A 200 -5.04 -6.78 15.90
C LEU A 200 -5.08 -8.00 16.81
N SER A 201 -6.06 -8.08 17.72
CA SER A 201 -6.19 -9.19 18.65
C SER A 201 -6.50 -10.52 17.93
N THR A 202 -7.43 -10.51 16.97
CA THR A 202 -7.79 -11.70 16.19
C THR A 202 -6.65 -12.15 15.26
N HIS A 203 -5.98 -11.23 14.58
CA HIS A 203 -4.80 -11.55 13.77
C HIS A 203 -3.67 -12.12 14.63
N ARG A 204 -3.39 -11.54 15.80
CA ARG A 204 -2.34 -12.06 16.70
C ARG A 204 -2.67 -13.47 17.20
N GLN A 205 -3.93 -13.75 17.50
CA GLN A 205 -4.38 -15.09 17.88
C GLN A 205 -4.24 -16.08 16.72
N ALA A 206 -4.64 -15.70 15.50
CA ALA A 206 -4.50 -16.54 14.31
C ALA A 206 -3.02 -16.82 13.97
N TRP A 207 -2.13 -15.81 14.09
CA TRP A 207 -0.69 -15.99 13.90
C TRP A 207 -0.12 -16.98 14.91
N ARG A 208 -0.48 -16.87 16.19
CA ARG A 208 -0.05 -17.82 17.23
C ARG A 208 -0.53 -19.24 16.94
N ALA A 209 -1.81 -19.40 16.59
CA ALA A 209 -2.39 -20.70 16.25
C ALA A 209 -1.71 -21.33 15.03
N ALA A 210 -1.24 -20.52 14.08
CA ALA A 210 -0.48 -20.96 12.91
C ALA A 210 1.03 -21.14 13.15
N GLY A 211 1.54 -20.90 14.37
CA GLY A 211 2.97 -20.98 14.67
C GLY A 211 3.82 -19.83 14.08
N LEU A 212 3.19 -18.69 13.77
CA LEU A 212 3.79 -17.52 13.13
C LEU A 212 4.12 -16.39 14.10
N GLU A 213 4.18 -16.63 15.42
CA GLU A 213 4.40 -15.58 16.43
C GLU A 213 5.71 -14.80 16.19
N ALA A 214 6.76 -15.46 15.70
CA ALA A 214 8.03 -14.83 15.34
C ALA A 214 7.93 -13.85 14.15
N VAL A 215 6.86 -13.92 13.35
CA VAL A 215 6.60 -13.03 12.22
C VAL A 215 5.88 -11.75 12.66
N TRP A 216 5.18 -11.78 13.80
CA TRP A 216 4.37 -10.65 14.27
C TRP A 216 5.12 -9.31 14.32
N PRO A 217 6.40 -9.22 14.77
CA PRO A 217 7.14 -7.96 14.72
C PRO A 217 7.40 -7.41 13.31
N ARG A 218 7.20 -8.20 12.25
CA ARG A 218 7.24 -7.79 10.84
C ARG A 218 5.85 -7.47 10.27
N VAL A 219 4.79 -7.55 11.07
CA VAL A 219 3.51 -6.92 10.76
C VAL A 219 3.62 -5.47 11.19
N ILE A 220 3.90 -4.59 10.22
CA ILE A 220 4.35 -3.21 10.50
C ILE A 220 3.27 -2.16 10.25
N GLU A 221 2.19 -2.53 9.57
CA GLU A 221 1.11 -1.62 9.20
C GLU A 221 -0.25 -2.28 9.38
N LEU A 222 -1.23 -1.45 9.73
CA LEU A 222 -2.64 -1.78 9.68
C LEU A 222 -3.34 -0.79 8.74
N VAL A 223 -4.10 -1.31 7.79
CA VAL A 223 -4.95 -0.49 6.93
C VAL A 223 -6.22 -0.09 7.69
N VAL A 224 -6.54 1.20 7.64
CA VAL A 224 -7.71 1.81 8.27
C VAL A 224 -8.26 2.93 7.38
N GLN A 225 -9.49 3.37 7.65
CA GLN A 225 -10.15 4.47 6.95
C GLN A 225 -10.14 5.75 7.81
N PRO A 226 -9.26 6.73 7.55
CA PRO A 226 -9.14 8.00 8.29
C PRO A 226 -10.07 9.11 7.74
N GLY A 227 -11.16 8.73 7.08
CA GLY A 227 -12.08 9.69 6.49
C GLY A 227 -11.49 10.42 5.29
N VAL A 228 -10.68 9.74 4.47
CA VAL A 228 -10.19 10.26 3.18
C VAL A 228 -10.73 9.38 2.06
N GLU A 229 -11.35 10.02 1.07
CA GLU A 229 -11.90 9.35 -0.11
C GLU A 229 -12.13 10.38 -1.21
N PHE A 230 -12.32 9.92 -2.44
CA PHE A 230 -12.72 10.77 -3.54
C PHE A 230 -13.60 10.02 -4.53
N ASP A 231 -14.47 10.75 -5.22
CA ASP A 231 -15.25 10.25 -6.34
C ASP A 231 -15.07 11.16 -7.57
N HIS A 232 -15.95 11.04 -8.56
CA HIS A 232 -15.89 11.84 -9.78
C HIS A 232 -16.18 13.34 -9.55
N GLN A 233 -16.79 13.72 -8.44
CA GLN A 233 -17.35 15.06 -8.20
C GLN A 233 -16.76 15.75 -6.96
N SER A 234 -16.23 15.00 -6.00
CA SER A 234 -15.85 15.50 -4.70
C SER A 234 -14.68 14.73 -4.08
N VAL A 235 -14.02 15.39 -3.13
CA VAL A 235 -12.88 14.87 -2.37
C VAL A 235 -13.19 15.08 -0.90
N GLU A 236 -13.33 14.00 -0.14
CA GLU A 236 -13.42 14.07 1.32
C GLU A 236 -12.03 14.34 1.86
N ARG A 237 -11.88 15.48 2.54
CA ARG A 237 -10.58 15.92 3.06
C ARG A 237 -10.32 15.33 4.42
N TYR A 238 -9.05 15.00 4.66
CA TYR A 238 -8.59 14.62 5.98
C TYR A 238 -8.93 15.71 7.01
N ARG A 239 -9.38 15.28 8.20
CA ARG A 239 -9.78 16.13 9.32
C ARG A 239 -9.12 15.61 10.60
N PRO A 240 -7.95 16.16 11.00
CA PRO A 240 -7.17 15.66 12.14
C PRO A 240 -7.97 15.52 13.43
N GLU A 241 -8.92 16.43 13.66
CA GLU A 241 -9.78 16.42 14.84
C GLU A 241 -10.68 15.18 14.93
N ARG A 242 -11.00 14.53 13.81
CA ARG A 242 -11.83 13.34 13.76
C ARG A 242 -11.03 12.05 14.03
N ASP A 243 -9.74 12.04 13.73
CA ASP A 243 -8.85 10.89 13.89
C ASP A 243 -7.99 10.91 15.17
N ALA A 244 -8.11 11.95 16.01
CA ALA A 244 -7.31 12.09 17.22
C ALA A 244 -7.36 10.87 18.16
N ALA A 245 -8.49 10.14 18.19
CA ALA A 245 -8.59 8.91 18.98
C ALA A 245 -7.83 7.74 18.33
N LEU A 246 -7.89 7.61 17.01
CA LEU A 246 -7.24 6.55 16.24
C LEU A 246 -5.71 6.74 16.22
N SER A 247 -5.28 7.98 16.03
CA SER A 247 -3.87 8.41 16.11
C SER A 247 -3.26 8.09 17.47
N ARG A 248 -3.89 8.51 18.58
CA ARG A 248 -3.40 8.13 19.93
C ARG A 248 -3.40 6.62 20.17
N PHE A 249 -4.35 5.88 19.59
CA PHE A 249 -4.44 4.45 19.82
C PHE A 249 -3.25 3.68 19.24
N ILE A 250 -2.68 4.08 18.10
CA ILE A 250 -1.54 3.35 17.50
C ILE A 250 -0.21 3.62 18.22
N GLU A 251 -0.11 4.69 19.02
CA GLU A 251 1.09 5.01 19.81
C GLU A 251 1.49 3.86 20.76
N GLN A 252 0.51 3.08 21.26
CA GLN A 252 0.79 1.92 22.13
C GLN A 252 1.49 0.76 21.40
N TRP A 253 1.52 0.77 20.05
CA TRP A 253 2.14 -0.25 19.22
C TRP A 253 3.50 0.26 18.68
N PRO A 254 4.63 -0.11 19.28
CA PRO A 254 5.92 0.55 19.02
C PRO A 254 6.53 0.26 17.64
N HIS A 255 6.05 -0.78 16.95
CA HIS A 255 6.56 -1.23 15.65
C HIS A 255 5.50 -1.13 14.54
N MET A 256 4.38 -0.46 14.80
CA MET A 256 3.25 -0.39 13.88
C MET A 256 2.77 1.06 13.66
N VAL A 257 2.36 1.32 12.43
CA VAL A 257 1.76 2.57 11.94
C VAL A 257 0.54 2.25 11.10
N TYR A 258 -0.21 3.25 10.67
CA TYR A 258 -1.31 3.06 9.73
C TYR A 258 -0.84 3.21 8.28
N GLU A 259 -1.47 2.42 7.42
CA GLU A 259 -1.47 2.65 5.99
C GLU A 259 -2.82 3.24 5.59
N ALA A 260 -2.80 4.37 4.87
CA ALA A 260 -4.00 5.02 4.35
C ALA A 260 -4.11 4.83 2.84
N HIS A 261 -5.28 4.38 2.41
CA HIS A 261 -5.67 4.22 1.01
C HIS A 261 -6.45 5.43 0.52
N SER A 262 -6.64 5.53 -0.80
CA SER A 262 -7.37 6.65 -1.43
C SER A 262 -6.91 8.05 -0.99
N THR A 263 -5.62 8.21 -0.70
CA THR A 263 -5.07 9.50 -0.23
C THR A 263 -4.92 10.52 -1.37
N ASP A 264 -5.29 10.15 -2.58
CA ASP A 264 -5.26 11.01 -3.75
C ASP A 264 -6.00 12.34 -3.55
N TYR A 265 -5.54 13.38 -4.23
CA TYR A 265 -6.14 14.73 -4.25
C TYR A 265 -6.16 15.50 -2.92
N GLN A 266 -5.64 14.93 -1.83
CA GLN A 266 -5.40 15.66 -0.60
C GLN A 266 -4.42 16.83 -0.82
N SER A 267 -4.51 17.85 0.04
CA SER A 267 -3.61 18.98 -0.04
C SER A 267 -2.23 18.62 0.53
N PRO A 268 -1.16 19.33 0.10
CA PRO A 268 0.13 19.34 0.77
C PRO A 268 0.11 19.27 2.29
N GLN A 269 -0.74 20.09 2.90
CA GLN A 269 -0.88 20.20 4.35
C GLN A 269 -1.53 18.93 4.90
N MET A 270 -2.58 18.40 4.24
CA MET A 270 -3.25 17.20 4.71
C MET A 270 -2.35 15.96 4.66
N TYR A 271 -1.43 15.86 3.70
CA TYR A 271 -0.42 14.78 3.73
C TYR A 271 0.52 14.88 4.95
N GLN A 272 0.89 16.10 5.36
CA GLN A 272 1.73 16.30 6.56
C GLN A 272 0.97 15.95 7.83
N GLU A 273 -0.31 16.34 7.90
CA GLU A 273 -1.20 16.01 9.01
C GLU A 273 -1.44 14.49 9.11
N LEU A 274 -1.69 13.82 7.98
CA LEU A 274 -1.80 12.36 7.91
C LEU A 274 -0.53 11.68 8.45
N VAL A 275 0.66 12.07 7.99
CA VAL A 275 1.91 11.51 8.51
C VAL A 275 2.05 11.79 10.01
N ARG A 276 1.81 13.03 10.47
CA ARG A 276 1.86 13.38 11.90
C ARG A 276 0.95 12.46 12.73
N ASP A 277 -0.21 12.12 12.20
CA ASP A 277 -1.22 11.32 12.88
C ASP A 277 -1.05 9.80 12.62
N HIS A 278 0.18 9.40 12.26
CA HIS A 278 0.66 8.02 12.09
C HIS A 278 0.15 7.26 10.86
N PHE A 279 -0.35 7.97 9.85
CA PHE A 279 -0.55 7.43 8.50
C PHE A 279 0.73 7.59 7.69
N ASP A 280 1.70 6.73 7.96
CA ASP A 280 3.06 6.87 7.44
C ASP A 280 3.18 6.44 5.98
N ILE A 281 2.29 5.55 5.54
CA ILE A 281 2.27 5.07 4.17
C ILE A 281 0.98 5.53 3.52
N LEU A 282 1.17 6.39 2.52
CA LEU A 282 0.12 7.08 1.81
C LEU A 282 0.03 6.48 0.41
N LYS A 283 -0.97 5.62 0.19
CA LYS A 283 -1.21 5.01 -1.12
C LYS A 283 -1.85 6.00 -2.08
N VAL A 284 -1.24 6.12 -3.25
CA VAL A 284 -1.65 7.02 -4.34
C VAL A 284 -1.67 6.25 -5.66
N GLY A 285 -2.71 6.44 -6.46
CA GLY A 285 -2.98 5.58 -7.62
C GLY A 285 -3.38 6.33 -8.90
N PRO A 286 -4.64 6.79 -9.03
CA PRO A 286 -5.17 7.28 -10.29
C PRO A 286 -4.35 8.41 -10.94
N ALA A 287 -4.22 8.31 -12.26
CA ALA A 287 -3.24 8.96 -13.14
C ALA A 287 -3.11 10.50 -13.06
N HIS A 288 -3.99 11.19 -12.33
CA HIS A 288 -3.95 12.65 -12.16
C HIS A 288 -3.04 13.11 -11.00
N CYS A 289 -2.70 12.23 -10.06
CA CYS A 289 -1.93 12.60 -8.86
C CYS A 289 -0.44 12.89 -9.10
N VAL A 290 0.19 12.29 -10.11
CA VAL A 290 1.62 12.53 -10.39
C VAL A 290 1.92 14.01 -10.64
N LYS A 291 1.04 14.74 -11.36
CA LYS A 291 1.24 16.17 -11.66
C LYS A 291 1.20 17.05 -10.41
N ARG A 292 0.49 16.63 -9.35
CA ARG A 292 0.32 17.37 -8.09
C ARG A 292 1.34 16.93 -7.04
N TYR A 293 1.69 15.64 -7.01
CA TYR A 293 2.82 15.09 -6.26
C TYR A 293 4.15 15.77 -6.64
N LEU A 294 4.38 15.98 -7.94
CA LEU A 294 5.53 16.73 -8.45
C LEU A 294 5.54 18.21 -8.02
N ARG A 295 4.37 18.82 -7.73
CA ARG A 295 4.26 20.20 -7.24
C ARG A 295 4.44 20.33 -5.73
N TRP A 296 3.90 19.39 -4.94
CA TRP A 296 4.09 19.37 -3.49
C TRP A 296 5.57 19.31 -3.09
N THR A 297 6.30 18.48 -3.82
CA THR A 297 7.70 18.20 -3.52
C THR A 297 8.66 19.34 -3.88
N ALA A 298 8.22 20.31 -4.68
CA ALA A 298 8.95 21.53 -4.99
C ALA A 298 8.84 22.62 -3.90
N LEU A 299 7.85 22.51 -3.01
CA LEU A 299 7.59 23.50 -1.94
C LEU A 299 8.18 23.08 -0.58
N SER A 300 8.48 21.80 -0.39
CA SER A 300 9.11 21.26 0.83
C SER A 300 10.65 21.23 0.76
N GLY A 301 11.24 21.57 -0.38
CA GLY A 301 12.68 21.80 -0.52
C GLY A 301 13.04 23.23 -0.13
N ASN A 302 13.66 23.41 1.03
CA ASN A 302 14.16 24.70 1.48
C ASN A 302 15.25 25.22 0.50
N GLY A 303 14.96 26.32 -0.20
CA GLY A 303 15.96 27.26 -0.70
C GLY A 303 16.61 27.00 -2.08
N LYS A 304 16.22 27.84 -3.04
CA LYS A 304 16.97 28.24 -4.26
C LYS A 304 17.24 27.17 -5.33
N ALA A 305 16.28 27.01 -6.24
CA ALA A 305 16.60 26.82 -7.65
C ALA A 305 15.53 27.51 -8.51
N SER A 306 15.94 28.52 -9.27
CA SER A 306 15.11 29.19 -10.27
C SER A 306 14.70 28.18 -11.34
N ILE A 307 13.41 27.83 -11.39
CA ILE A 307 12.85 27.05 -12.50
C ILE A 307 12.78 27.98 -13.71
N ALA A 308 13.77 27.86 -14.60
CA ALA A 308 13.63 28.34 -15.97
C ALA A 308 12.43 27.62 -16.60
N ARG A 309 11.45 28.39 -17.07
CA ARG A 309 10.29 27.86 -17.80
C ARG A 309 10.78 27.17 -19.08
N PRO A 310 10.39 25.92 -19.37
CA PRO A 310 10.59 25.37 -20.70
C PRO A 310 9.56 26.02 -21.63
N THR A 311 10.02 26.89 -22.52
CA THR A 311 9.28 27.27 -23.73
C THR A 311 9.28 26.08 -24.68
N PHE A 312 8.14 25.43 -24.87
CA PHE A 312 7.93 24.51 -25.99
C PHE A 312 6.90 25.13 -26.93
N ALA A 313 7.35 25.53 -28.10
CA ALA A 313 6.50 25.83 -29.24
C ALA A 313 6.12 24.51 -29.94
N PRO A 314 4.86 24.35 -30.39
CA PRO A 314 4.42 23.14 -31.10
C PRO A 314 5.01 23.07 -32.52
N PRO A 315 5.51 21.92 -32.99
CA PRO A 315 6.07 21.80 -34.32
C PRO A 315 5.00 21.32 -35.31
N TRP A 316 4.06 22.19 -35.70
CA TRP A 316 3.23 21.96 -36.90
C TRP A 316 2.87 23.29 -37.56
N SER A 317 3.75 23.76 -38.44
CA SER A 317 3.42 24.73 -39.49
C SER A 317 4.29 24.48 -40.72
N ARG A 318 3.76 23.67 -41.64
CA ARG A 318 3.80 23.84 -43.10
C ARG A 318 2.94 22.77 -43.75
#